data_AF-A0ABD3PBT2-F1
#
_entry.id   AF-A0ABD3PBT2-F1
#
_cell.length_a   1.000
_cell.length_b   1.000
_cell.length_c   1.000
_cell.angle_alpha   90.00
_cell.angle_beta   90.00
_cell.angle_gamma   90.00
#
_symmetry.space_group_name_H-M   'P 1'
#
loop_
_entity.id
_entity.type
_entity.pdbx_description
1 polymer ?
#
loop_
_entity_poly.entity_id
_entity_poly.type
_entity_poly.pdbx_seq_one_letter_code
_entity_poly.pdbx_strand_id
1 'polypeptide(L)'
;VTPPSKKRKTSSAPKLLDVIPTSTPLQVKWTISNDDDNDSNAVTAANAEQSTTTMTNNKENNNISVWWTATLHNRTFETHTLTPEELDEINLPNHNDGKDDVVVIPVYELDYDPLSEHGFAKRSVEQVAFVSDTMLLNLSTEEVMIYRREGEPSPPSSLVREEDKEEEEEEEIMESSLRKTGVSSKLAGIPMAMQQQFAENVKVAKDRLYEKLMGEMERVVEGCGERVISGDVVRRCLSEMGEAL
;
A
#
# COMPACT_ATOMS: atom_id res chain seq x y z
N VAL A 1 23.32 -16.57 -51.43
CA VAL A 1 22.59 -15.41 -50.88
C VAL A 1 21.84 -15.90 -49.65
N THR A 2 22.35 -15.57 -48.48
CA THR A 2 21.85 -16.02 -47.17
C THR A 2 20.93 -14.95 -46.59
N PRO A 3 19.76 -15.26 -46.02
CA PRO A 3 18.87 -14.23 -45.51
C PRO A 3 19.42 -13.62 -44.20
N PRO A 4 19.17 -12.32 -43.94
CA PRO A 4 19.69 -11.66 -42.77
C PRO A 4 18.94 -12.12 -41.51
N SER A 5 19.69 -12.58 -40.51
CA SER A 5 19.18 -12.86 -39.18
C SER A 5 18.80 -11.55 -38.49
N LYS A 6 17.49 -11.26 -38.42
CA LYS A 6 16.95 -10.23 -37.52
C LYS A 6 17.23 -10.68 -36.08
N LYS A 7 18.15 -9.99 -35.40
CA LYS A 7 18.27 -10.06 -33.95
C LYS A 7 16.95 -9.59 -33.34
N ARG A 8 16.13 -10.54 -32.89
CA ARG A 8 14.95 -10.29 -32.07
C ARG A 8 15.48 -9.73 -30.75
N LYS A 9 15.25 -8.45 -30.47
CA LYS A 9 15.36 -7.92 -29.11
C LYS A 9 14.31 -8.69 -28.31
N THR A 10 14.77 -9.59 -27.45
CA THR A 10 13.95 -10.14 -26.37
C THR A 10 13.64 -8.96 -25.46
N SER A 11 12.44 -8.39 -25.61
CA SER A 11 11.80 -7.70 -24.50
C SER A 11 11.83 -8.67 -23.34
N SER A 12 12.56 -8.36 -22.27
CA SER A 12 12.46 -9.16 -21.06
C SER A 12 11.06 -8.92 -20.53
N ALA A 13 10.16 -9.89 -20.77
CA ALA A 13 8.93 -9.97 -20.02
C ALA A 13 9.28 -9.84 -18.53
N PRO A 14 8.50 -9.07 -17.74
CA PRO A 14 8.74 -8.96 -16.31
C PRO A 14 8.81 -10.37 -15.73
N LYS A 15 9.92 -10.66 -15.04
CA LYS A 15 10.19 -11.94 -14.34
C LYS A 15 9.22 -12.20 -13.17
N LEU A 16 8.25 -11.32 -12.96
CA LEU A 16 7.30 -11.42 -11.88
C LEU A 16 6.32 -12.56 -12.19
N LEU A 17 6.25 -13.52 -11.26
CA LEU A 17 5.14 -14.45 -11.07
C LEU A 17 5.14 -15.80 -11.82
N ASP A 18 6.28 -16.29 -12.31
CA ASP A 18 6.34 -17.63 -12.94
C ASP A 18 6.29 -18.81 -11.93
N VAL A 19 6.07 -18.59 -10.63
CA VAL A 19 6.16 -19.67 -9.61
C VAL A 19 5.21 -19.49 -8.41
N ILE A 20 3.90 -19.34 -8.64
CA ILE A 20 2.93 -19.75 -7.61
C ILE A 20 2.50 -21.18 -7.93
N PRO A 21 2.78 -22.18 -7.08
CA PRO A 21 2.31 -23.54 -7.30
C PRO A 21 0.79 -23.56 -7.41
N THR A 22 0.27 -24.20 -8.44
CA THR A 22 -1.17 -24.41 -8.59
C THR A 22 -1.65 -25.29 -7.43
N SER A 23 -2.86 -25.02 -6.90
CA SER A 23 -3.39 -25.59 -5.64
C SER A 23 -2.85 -24.97 -4.34
N THR A 24 -2.16 -23.83 -4.37
CA THR A 24 -1.81 -23.10 -3.14
C THR A 24 -3.05 -22.34 -2.61
N PRO A 25 -3.41 -22.48 -1.31
CA PRO A 25 -4.43 -21.65 -0.70
C PRO A 25 -3.92 -20.21 -0.54
N LEU A 26 -4.72 -19.26 -0.99
CA LEU A 26 -4.48 -17.83 -0.88
C LEU A 26 -5.60 -17.21 -0.04
N GLN A 27 -5.33 -16.06 0.55
CA GLN A 27 -6.35 -15.22 1.18
C GLN A 27 -6.37 -13.87 0.47
N VAL A 28 -7.54 -13.49 -0.03
CA VAL A 28 -7.76 -12.22 -0.72
C VAL A 28 -8.59 -11.31 0.18
N LYS A 29 -8.17 -10.06 0.32
CA LYS A 29 -8.87 -9.07 1.13
C LYS A 29 -10.04 -8.49 0.33
N TRP A 30 -11.24 -8.69 0.83
CA TRP A 30 -12.48 -8.12 0.29
C TRP A 30 -13.03 -7.05 1.23
N THR A 31 -13.75 -6.09 0.65
CA THR A 31 -14.56 -5.12 1.40
C THR A 31 -16.02 -5.34 1.02
N ILE A 32 -16.82 -5.78 1.98
CA ILE A 32 -18.25 -6.04 1.80
C ILE A 32 -19.01 -4.83 2.29
N SER A 33 -19.66 -4.12 1.36
CA SER A 33 -20.55 -3.00 1.67
C SER A 33 -21.96 -3.54 1.95
N ASN A 34 -22.49 -3.20 3.12
CA ASN A 34 -23.90 -3.42 3.43
C ASN A 34 -24.71 -2.23 2.88
N ASP A 35 -25.11 -2.29 1.61
CA ASP A 35 -25.99 -1.31 0.96
C ASP A 35 -27.47 -1.46 1.40
N ASP A 36 -27.70 -1.77 2.67
CA ASP A 36 -29.02 -2.11 3.23
C ASP A 36 -29.78 -0.86 3.70
N ASP A 37 -29.70 0.23 2.94
CA ASP A 37 -30.56 1.41 3.06
C ASP A 37 -31.72 1.35 2.05
N ASN A 38 -32.44 0.22 1.99
CA ASN A 38 -33.71 0.16 1.27
C ASN A 38 -34.81 -0.57 2.05
N ASP A 39 -35.74 0.24 2.56
CA ASP A 39 -37.07 -0.08 3.09
C ASP A 39 -37.58 -1.51 2.83
N SER A 40 -37.57 -2.38 3.84
CA SER A 40 -38.63 -3.38 4.00
C SER A 40 -38.78 -3.88 5.42
N ASN A 41 -39.79 -3.33 6.08
CA ASN A 41 -40.36 -3.81 7.33
C ASN A 41 -40.99 -5.20 7.14
N ALA A 42 -40.34 -6.28 7.61
CA ALA A 42 -41.00 -7.56 7.90
C ALA A 42 -40.17 -8.43 8.87
N VAL A 43 -40.52 -8.29 10.15
CA VAL A 43 -40.42 -9.24 11.27
C VAL A 43 -40.15 -10.71 10.88
N THR A 44 -39.11 -11.36 11.41
CA THR A 44 -39.25 -12.43 12.45
C THR A 44 -37.91 -12.79 13.11
N ALA A 45 -37.96 -12.98 14.43
CA ALA A 45 -36.84 -13.36 15.30
C ALA A 45 -36.69 -14.88 15.44
N ALA A 46 -35.45 -15.37 15.62
CA ALA A 46 -35.10 -16.37 16.66
C ALA A 46 -33.58 -16.68 16.70
N ASN A 47 -32.96 -16.42 17.86
CA ASN A 47 -31.82 -17.08 18.56
C ASN A 47 -30.54 -17.49 17.78
N ALA A 48 -29.40 -16.84 18.06
CA ALA A 48 -28.34 -17.23 19.03
C ALA A 48 -27.52 -18.46 18.55
N GLU A 49 -26.23 -18.34 18.25
CA GLU A 49 -25.15 -18.40 19.25
C GLU A 49 -23.84 -17.71 18.79
N GLN A 50 -23.01 -17.41 19.78
CA GLN A 50 -21.83 -16.55 19.77
C GLN A 50 -20.66 -17.04 18.90
N SER A 51 -20.00 -16.12 18.21
CA SER A 51 -18.55 -16.14 18.08
C SER A 51 -18.02 -14.71 18.02
N THR A 52 -17.17 -14.42 19.01
CA THR A 52 -16.53 -13.14 19.29
C THR A 52 -15.41 -12.87 18.30
N THR A 53 -15.60 -11.88 17.44
CA THR A 53 -14.50 -11.21 16.71
C THR A 53 -14.54 -9.73 17.06
N THR A 54 -13.38 -9.22 17.46
CA THR A 54 -13.10 -7.89 18.01
C THR A 54 -13.73 -6.78 17.15
N MET A 55 -14.79 -6.16 17.67
CA MET A 55 -15.43 -4.99 17.05
C MET A 55 -14.72 -3.71 17.47
N THR A 56 -13.89 -3.17 16.58
CA THR A 56 -13.56 -1.75 16.58
C THR A 56 -14.76 -0.99 15.99
N ASN A 57 -15.68 -0.60 16.88
CA ASN A 57 -16.81 0.25 16.56
C ASN A 57 -16.34 1.66 16.22
N ASN A 58 -16.08 1.93 14.93
CA ASN A 58 -16.21 3.26 14.37
C ASN A 58 -17.42 3.26 13.46
N LYS A 59 -18.46 3.95 13.92
CA LYS A 59 -19.76 4.11 13.28
C LYS A 59 -19.64 5.18 12.20
N GLU A 60 -19.12 4.81 11.03
CA GLU A 60 -19.20 5.56 9.78
C GLU A 60 -18.79 4.60 8.65
N ASN A 61 -19.76 4.21 7.81
CA ASN A 61 -19.74 3.20 6.75
C ASN A 61 -19.62 1.73 7.24
N ASN A 62 -20.71 0.96 7.12
CA ASN A 62 -20.79 -0.47 7.50
C ASN A 62 -20.03 -1.39 6.53
N ASN A 63 -18.83 -1.00 6.12
CA ASN A 63 -17.98 -1.78 5.23
C ASN A 63 -17.17 -2.75 6.08
N ILE A 64 -17.40 -4.04 5.88
CA ILE A 64 -16.67 -5.10 6.59
C ILE A 64 -15.54 -5.56 5.69
N SER A 65 -14.30 -5.46 6.18
CA SER A 65 -13.16 -6.04 5.48
C SER A 65 -12.89 -7.46 5.97
N VAL A 66 -12.84 -8.42 5.03
CA VAL A 66 -12.63 -9.84 5.32
C VAL A 66 -11.48 -10.40 4.48
N TRP A 67 -10.77 -11.38 5.05
CA TRP A 67 -9.82 -12.20 4.28
C TRP A 67 -10.53 -13.45 3.83
N TRP A 68 -10.82 -13.54 2.54
CA TRP A 68 -11.53 -14.65 1.93
C TRP A 68 -10.54 -15.66 1.34
N THR A 69 -10.58 -16.90 1.84
CA THR A 69 -9.77 -18.00 1.32
C THR A 69 -10.20 -18.38 -0.10
N ALA A 70 -9.22 -18.51 -0.98
CA ALA A 70 -9.38 -18.97 -2.36
C ALA A 70 -8.28 -19.98 -2.73
N THR A 71 -8.61 -20.91 -3.61
CA THR A 71 -7.63 -21.83 -4.20
C THR A 71 -7.25 -21.36 -5.59
N LEU A 72 -5.95 -21.19 -5.84
CA LEU A 72 -5.46 -20.86 -7.17
C LEU A 72 -5.49 -22.08 -8.10
N HIS A 73 -6.29 -21.99 -9.16
CA HIS A 73 -6.31 -22.99 -10.23
C HIS A 73 -5.21 -22.74 -11.27
N ASN A 74 -5.10 -23.65 -12.23
CA ASN A 74 -4.09 -23.53 -13.28
C ASN A 74 -4.29 -22.24 -14.09
N ARG A 75 -3.16 -21.67 -14.53
CA ARG A 75 -3.12 -20.57 -15.50
C ARG A 75 -4.02 -20.87 -16.70
N THR A 76 -4.87 -19.92 -17.07
CA THR A 76 -5.68 -20.03 -18.29
C THR A 76 -4.80 -19.76 -19.52
N PHE A 77 -5.29 -20.09 -20.72
CA PHE A 77 -4.58 -19.71 -21.95
C PHE A 77 -4.77 -18.25 -22.33
N GLU A 78 -5.46 -17.48 -21.49
CA GLU A 78 -5.83 -16.09 -21.74
C GLU A 78 -4.79 -15.13 -21.14
N THR A 79 -4.75 -13.93 -21.70
CA THR A 79 -3.88 -12.84 -21.27
C THR A 79 -4.68 -11.55 -21.21
N HIS A 80 -4.45 -10.77 -20.16
CA HIS A 80 -5.00 -9.42 -20.01
C HIS A 80 -3.97 -8.38 -20.42
N THR A 81 -4.41 -7.31 -21.09
CA THR A 81 -3.55 -6.18 -21.44
C THR A 81 -3.93 -5.03 -20.53
N LEU A 82 -3.00 -4.60 -19.69
CA LEU A 82 -3.27 -3.55 -18.72
C LEU A 82 -3.59 -2.23 -19.43
N THR A 83 -4.69 -1.58 -19.05
CA THR A 83 -5.03 -0.24 -19.53
C THR A 83 -4.18 0.81 -18.81
N PRO A 84 -4.04 2.03 -19.36
CA PRO A 84 -3.38 3.13 -18.67
C PRO A 84 -3.97 3.41 -17.29
N GLU A 85 -5.30 3.33 -17.16
CA GLU A 85 -6.00 3.55 -15.90
C GLU A 85 -5.65 2.48 -14.84
N GLU A 86 -5.62 1.21 -15.23
CA GLU A 86 -5.20 0.12 -14.34
C GLU A 86 -3.74 0.30 -13.91
N LEU A 87 -2.87 0.73 -14.82
CA LEU A 87 -1.45 0.98 -14.51
C LEU A 87 -1.26 2.10 -13.49
N ASP A 88 -2.06 3.16 -13.58
CA ASP A 88 -2.07 4.28 -12.63
C ASP A 88 -2.51 3.83 -11.23
N GLU A 89 -3.55 2.98 -11.14
CA GLU A 89 -4.04 2.48 -9.85
C GLU A 89 -3.02 1.56 -9.15
N ILE A 90 -2.32 0.73 -9.91
CA ILE A 90 -1.37 -0.26 -9.36
C ILE A 90 -0.07 0.41 -8.88
N ASN A 91 0.22 1.66 -9.27
CA ASN A 91 1.43 2.40 -8.89
C ASN A 91 2.72 1.58 -9.09
N LEU A 92 2.88 0.95 -10.25
CA LEU A 92 4.07 0.13 -10.52
C LEU A 92 5.33 1.01 -10.50
N PRO A 93 6.33 0.73 -9.62
CA PRO A 93 7.45 1.64 -9.32
C PRO A 93 8.46 1.85 -10.47
N ASN A 94 8.14 1.41 -11.69
CA ASN A 94 9.02 1.53 -12.86
C ASN A 94 8.27 1.83 -14.17
N HIS A 95 7.02 2.28 -14.13
CA HIS A 95 6.38 2.73 -15.36
C HIS A 95 6.95 4.09 -15.75
N ASN A 96 7.88 4.11 -16.71
CA ASN A 96 8.39 5.35 -17.27
C ASN A 96 7.26 6.06 -18.05
N ASP A 97 6.96 7.26 -17.60
CA ASP A 97 5.82 8.13 -17.95
C ASP A 97 5.87 8.72 -19.38
N GLY A 98 6.31 7.94 -20.37
CA GLY A 98 6.57 8.47 -21.71
C GLY A 98 6.66 7.47 -22.85
N LYS A 99 6.27 6.21 -22.62
CA LYS A 99 6.22 5.22 -23.68
C LYS A 99 5.03 4.29 -23.45
N ASP A 100 4.19 4.16 -24.47
CA ASP A 100 3.09 3.19 -24.56
C ASP A 100 3.64 1.75 -24.53
N ASP A 101 4.25 1.35 -23.41
CA ASP A 101 4.70 0.00 -23.19
C ASP A 101 3.46 -0.80 -22.80
N VAL A 102 2.86 -1.45 -23.80
CA VAL A 102 1.71 -2.36 -23.62
C VAL A 102 2.13 -3.50 -22.70
N VAL A 103 1.63 -3.50 -21.46
CA VAL A 103 1.89 -4.54 -20.46
C VAL A 103 0.85 -5.66 -20.61
N VAL A 104 1.31 -6.87 -20.91
CA VAL A 104 0.45 -8.05 -21.06
C VAL A 104 0.76 -9.05 -19.96
N ILE A 105 -0.25 -9.42 -19.18
CA ILE A 105 -0.15 -10.30 -18.02
C ILE A 105 -1.03 -11.56 -18.18
N PRO A 106 -0.63 -12.71 -17.61
CA PRO A 106 -1.43 -13.94 -17.67
C PRO A 106 -2.66 -13.90 -16.76
N VAL A 107 -3.73 -14.57 -17.20
CA VAL A 107 -4.97 -14.75 -16.44
C VAL A 107 -4.99 -16.10 -15.71
N TYR A 108 -5.56 -16.09 -14.51
CA TYR A 108 -5.74 -17.25 -13.64
C TYR A 108 -7.18 -17.33 -13.15
N GLU A 109 -7.57 -18.49 -12.63
CA GLU A 109 -8.85 -18.68 -11.95
C GLU A 109 -8.62 -18.85 -10.45
N LEU A 110 -9.35 -18.08 -9.65
CA LEU A 110 -9.45 -18.25 -8.20
C LEU A 110 -10.80 -18.88 -7.85
N ASP A 111 -10.76 -19.98 -7.10
CA ASP A 111 -11.94 -20.67 -6.58
C ASP A 111 -12.08 -20.36 -5.08
N TYR A 112 -12.96 -19.41 -4.76
CA TYR A 112 -13.25 -18.96 -3.40
C TYR A 112 -14.09 -19.98 -2.63
N ASP A 113 -13.70 -20.24 -1.38
CA ASP A 113 -14.46 -21.13 -0.50
C ASP A 113 -15.79 -20.49 -0.08
N PRO A 114 -16.82 -21.26 0.33
CA PRO A 114 -18.09 -20.66 0.76
C PRO A 114 -17.91 -19.79 2.01
N LEU A 115 -18.34 -18.53 1.96
CA LEU A 115 -18.36 -17.60 3.09
C LEU A 115 -19.80 -17.33 3.53
N SER A 116 -20.42 -18.36 4.11
CA SER A 116 -21.85 -18.35 4.47
C SER A 116 -22.21 -17.27 5.50
N GLU A 117 -21.27 -16.92 6.39
CA GLU A 117 -21.43 -15.88 7.41
C GLU A 117 -21.74 -14.50 6.81
N HIS A 118 -21.34 -14.27 5.56
CA HIS A 118 -21.57 -13.04 4.82
C HIS A 118 -22.48 -13.24 3.59
N GLY A 119 -23.27 -14.31 3.55
CA GLY A 119 -24.25 -14.56 2.49
C GLY A 119 -23.71 -15.29 1.25
N PHE A 120 -22.42 -15.62 1.20
CA PHE A 120 -21.79 -16.32 0.08
C PHE A 120 -21.78 -17.84 0.32
N ALA A 121 -22.95 -18.46 0.31
CA ALA A 121 -23.11 -19.88 0.69
C ALA A 121 -22.54 -20.89 -0.34
N LYS A 122 -22.09 -20.44 -1.51
CA LYS A 122 -21.56 -21.28 -2.59
C LYS A 122 -20.14 -20.84 -2.93
N ARG A 123 -19.37 -21.76 -3.52
CA ARG A 123 -18.08 -21.41 -4.10
C ARG A 123 -18.26 -20.43 -5.25
N SER A 124 -17.33 -19.49 -5.38
CA SER A 124 -17.30 -18.51 -6.46
C SER A 124 -15.99 -18.68 -7.22
N VAL A 125 -16.06 -18.73 -8.56
CA VAL A 125 -14.87 -18.80 -9.40
C VAL A 125 -14.72 -17.49 -10.14
N GLU A 126 -13.57 -16.85 -10.01
CA GLU A 126 -13.29 -15.56 -10.62
C GLU A 126 -11.99 -15.59 -11.42
N GLN A 127 -11.97 -14.83 -12.51
CA GLN A 127 -10.77 -14.63 -13.31
C GLN A 127 -9.97 -13.46 -12.77
N VAL A 128 -8.69 -13.69 -12.50
CA VAL A 128 -7.79 -12.68 -11.94
C VAL A 128 -6.48 -12.62 -12.70
N ALA A 129 -5.82 -11.47 -12.63
CA ALA A 129 -4.47 -11.31 -13.12
C ALA A 129 -3.56 -10.79 -12.01
N PHE A 130 -2.43 -11.44 -11.78
CA PHE A 130 -1.48 -10.99 -10.77
C PHE A 130 -0.68 -9.81 -11.31
N VAL A 131 -0.79 -8.67 -10.63
CA VAL A 131 -0.13 -7.42 -11.02
C VAL A 131 1.13 -7.18 -10.20
N SER A 132 1.20 -7.75 -8.99
CA SER A 132 2.40 -7.75 -8.15
C SER A 132 2.47 -9.00 -7.25
N ASP A 133 3.49 -9.06 -6.39
CA ASP A 133 3.66 -10.14 -5.41
C ASP A 133 2.61 -10.12 -4.29
N THR A 134 1.81 -9.06 -4.19
CA THR A 134 0.77 -8.90 -3.15
C THR A 134 -0.55 -8.34 -3.67
N MET A 135 -0.63 -8.00 -4.95
CA MET A 135 -1.83 -7.46 -5.58
C MET A 135 -2.24 -8.30 -6.77
N LEU A 136 -3.55 -8.42 -6.94
CA LEU A 136 -4.17 -9.01 -8.11
C LEU A 136 -5.30 -8.10 -8.59
N LEU A 137 -5.59 -8.17 -9.88
CA LEU A 137 -6.68 -7.48 -10.54
C LEU A 137 -7.81 -8.48 -10.75
N ASN A 138 -9.00 -8.16 -10.26
CA ASN A 138 -10.21 -8.90 -10.59
C ASN A 138 -10.73 -8.47 -11.96
N LEU A 139 -10.74 -9.38 -12.94
CA LEU A 139 -11.15 -9.02 -14.30
C LEU A 139 -12.66 -8.85 -14.46
N SER A 140 -13.45 -9.30 -13.47
CA SER A 140 -14.92 -9.17 -13.50
C SER A 140 -15.39 -7.87 -12.87
N THR A 141 -14.71 -7.40 -11.83
CA THR A 141 -15.06 -6.16 -11.10
C THR A 141 -14.13 -4.99 -11.41
N GLU A 142 -13.04 -5.23 -12.14
CA GLU A 142 -11.97 -4.28 -12.43
C GLU A 142 -11.30 -3.73 -11.14
N GLU A 143 -11.42 -4.44 -10.02
CA GLU A 143 -10.88 -4.02 -8.72
C GLU A 143 -9.49 -4.61 -8.47
N VAL A 144 -8.55 -3.76 -8.04
CA VAL A 144 -7.24 -4.19 -7.52
C VAL A 144 -7.37 -4.63 -6.07
N MET A 145 -7.17 -5.93 -5.83
CA MET A 145 -7.28 -6.54 -4.53
C MET A 145 -5.93 -6.93 -3.96
N ILE A 146 -5.84 -6.94 -2.63
CA ILE A 146 -4.68 -7.41 -1.89
C ILE A 146 -4.83 -8.91 -1.64
N TYR A 147 -3.77 -9.68 -1.87
CA TYR A 147 -3.72 -11.08 -1.48
C TYR A 147 -2.49 -11.39 -0.62
N ARG A 148 -2.56 -12.52 0.09
CA ARG A 148 -1.44 -13.13 0.81
C ARG A 148 -1.52 -14.64 0.76
N ARG A 149 -0.42 -15.31 1.10
CA ARG A 149 -0.45 -16.77 1.30
C ARG A 149 -1.00 -17.10 2.68
N GLU A 150 -1.59 -18.28 2.80
CA GLU A 150 -2.04 -18.77 4.10
C GLU A 150 -0.85 -18.86 5.09
N GLY A 151 -1.01 -18.24 6.26
CA GLY A 151 0.02 -18.18 7.32
C GLY A 151 0.97 -16.99 7.24
N GLU A 152 0.89 -16.14 6.22
CA GLU A 152 1.65 -14.88 6.18
C GLU A 152 1.05 -13.82 7.12
N PRO A 153 1.88 -12.96 7.74
CA PRO A 153 1.40 -11.93 8.66
C PRO A 153 0.49 -10.89 7.96
N SER A 154 -0.41 -10.30 8.74
CA SER A 154 -1.31 -9.23 8.31
C SER A 154 -0.80 -7.87 8.81
N PRO A 155 -0.67 -6.84 7.96
CA PRO A 155 -0.72 -6.86 6.50
C PRO A 155 0.51 -7.57 5.88
N PRO A 156 0.42 -8.03 4.62
CA PRO A 156 1.58 -8.61 3.94
C PRO A 156 2.74 -7.60 3.89
N SER A 157 3.95 -8.07 4.23
CA SER A 157 5.12 -7.21 4.51
C SER A 157 5.56 -6.30 3.36
N SER A 158 5.12 -6.59 2.13
CA SER A 158 5.41 -5.79 0.93
C SER A 158 4.41 -4.67 0.66
N LEU A 159 3.32 -4.59 1.43
CA LEU A 159 2.22 -3.62 1.23
C LEU A 159 2.22 -2.46 2.21
N VAL A 160 3.21 -2.40 3.10
CA VAL A 160 3.55 -1.14 3.77
C VAL A 160 3.93 -0.18 2.64
N ARG A 161 3.06 0.80 2.37
CA ARG A 161 3.31 1.83 1.36
C ARG A 161 4.69 2.43 1.64
N GLU A 162 5.43 2.80 0.60
CA GLU A 162 6.70 3.50 0.83
C GLU A 162 6.50 4.75 1.69
N GLU A 163 5.31 5.37 1.65
CA GLU A 163 4.87 6.44 2.56
C GLU A 163 4.83 6.03 4.05
N ASP A 164 4.33 4.84 4.38
CA ASP A 164 4.30 4.32 5.75
C ASP A 164 5.71 3.87 6.20
N LYS A 165 6.56 3.41 5.26
CA LYS A 165 7.96 3.09 5.53
C LYS A 165 8.79 4.35 5.79
N GLU A 166 8.49 5.45 5.10
CA GLU A 166 9.16 6.73 5.32
C GLU A 166 8.85 7.26 6.73
N GLU A 167 7.60 7.13 7.22
CA GLU A 167 7.25 7.53 8.58
C GLU A 167 7.94 6.65 9.64
N GLU A 168 7.98 5.32 9.43
CA GLU A 168 8.66 4.38 10.33
C GLU A 168 10.19 4.55 10.33
N GLU A 169 10.80 4.78 9.16
CA GLU A 169 12.23 5.06 9.04
C GLU A 169 12.59 6.42 9.65
N GLU A 170 11.75 7.44 9.48
CA GLU A 170 11.94 8.74 10.13
C GLU A 170 11.86 8.62 11.66
N GLU A 171 10.91 7.83 12.16
CA GLU A 171 10.78 7.54 13.60
C GLU A 171 12.00 6.76 14.11
N GLU A 172 12.50 5.75 13.39
CA GLU A 172 13.72 5.01 13.75
C GLU A 172 14.96 5.92 13.74
N ILE A 173 15.11 6.80 12.74
CA ILE A 173 16.20 7.77 12.66
C ILE A 173 16.12 8.74 13.85
N MET A 174 14.92 9.22 14.19
CA MET A 174 14.70 10.11 15.33
C MET A 174 15.05 9.39 16.64
N GLU A 175 14.56 8.18 16.85
CA GLU A 175 14.80 7.41 18.07
C GLU A 175 16.29 7.06 18.22
N SER A 176 16.95 6.65 17.13
CA SER A 176 18.38 6.37 17.14
C SER A 176 19.20 7.63 17.45
N SER A 177 18.78 8.80 16.96
CA SER A 177 19.42 10.10 17.24
C SER A 177 19.22 10.53 18.69
N LEU A 178 18.01 10.34 19.25
CA LEU A 178 17.71 10.61 20.65
C LEU A 178 18.48 9.68 21.60
N ARG A 179 18.68 8.41 21.21
CA ARG A 179 19.52 7.47 21.95
C ARG A 179 21.00 7.86 21.90
N LYS A 180 21.53 8.20 20.71
CA LYS A 180 22.95 8.62 20.53
C LYS A 180 23.30 9.89 21.28
N THR A 181 22.38 10.84 21.40
CA THR A 181 22.59 12.10 22.13
C THR A 181 22.35 11.97 23.64
N GLY A 182 21.88 10.81 24.11
CA GLY A 182 21.50 10.58 25.51
C GLY A 182 20.24 11.31 25.96
N VAL A 183 19.53 11.99 25.03
CA VAL A 183 18.28 12.72 25.31
C VAL A 183 17.15 11.74 25.65
N SER A 184 17.13 10.56 25.02
CA SER A 184 16.18 9.48 25.34
C SER A 184 16.20 9.07 26.83
N SER A 185 17.40 8.98 27.43
CA SER A 185 17.53 8.67 28.87
C SER A 185 17.01 9.81 29.77
N LYS A 186 17.05 11.06 29.30
CA LYS A 186 16.51 12.21 30.04
C LYS A 186 14.99 12.30 29.89
N LEU A 187 14.47 11.98 28.70
CA LEU A 187 13.03 11.88 28.41
C LEU A 187 12.36 10.81 29.28
N ALA A 188 12.99 9.66 29.49
CA ALA A 188 12.45 8.59 30.33
C ALA A 188 12.18 9.01 31.80
N GLY A 189 12.85 10.06 32.29
CA GLY A 189 12.69 10.58 33.64
C GLY A 189 11.59 11.64 33.81
N ILE A 190 10.98 12.13 32.72
CA ILE A 190 9.91 13.14 32.77
C ILE A 190 8.52 12.53 32.53
N PRO A 191 7.44 13.15 33.05
CA PRO A 191 6.09 12.65 32.88
C PRO A 191 5.68 12.53 31.40
N MET A 192 4.88 11.51 31.07
CA MET A 192 4.43 11.22 29.70
C MET A 192 3.75 12.43 29.02
N ALA A 193 2.96 13.21 29.76
CA ALA A 193 2.35 14.44 29.23
C ALA A 193 3.39 15.48 28.76
N MET A 194 4.53 15.57 29.46
CA MET A 194 5.63 16.47 29.09
C MET A 194 6.48 15.89 27.95
N GLN A 195 6.61 14.56 27.87
CA GLN A 195 7.24 13.89 26.71
C GLN A 195 6.44 14.15 25.43
N GLN A 196 5.11 14.05 25.50
CA GLN A 196 4.22 14.31 24.38
C GLN A 196 4.32 15.77 23.90
N GLN A 197 4.35 16.73 24.83
CA GLN A 197 4.57 18.14 24.49
C GLN A 197 5.94 18.37 23.82
N PHE A 198 6.98 17.66 24.25
CA PHE A 198 8.29 17.74 23.60
C PHE A 198 8.26 17.17 22.18
N ALA A 199 7.59 16.04 21.97
CA ALA A 199 7.40 15.45 20.65
C ALA A 199 6.63 16.39 19.71
N GLU A 200 5.55 17.03 20.19
CA GLU A 200 4.82 18.05 19.42
C GLU A 200 5.70 19.24 19.04
N ASN A 201 6.52 19.75 19.97
CA ASN A 201 7.44 20.85 19.68
C ASN A 201 8.50 20.47 18.64
N VAL A 202 9.04 19.24 18.73
CA VAL A 202 10.00 18.71 17.75
C VAL A 202 9.34 18.59 16.37
N LYS A 203 8.11 18.08 16.31
CA LYS A 203 7.34 17.99 15.08
C LYS A 203 7.13 19.37 14.44
N VAL A 204 6.67 20.35 15.21
CA VAL A 204 6.48 21.73 14.70
C VAL A 204 7.79 22.35 14.22
N ALA A 205 8.90 22.11 14.94
CA ALA A 205 10.21 22.60 14.53
C ALA A 205 10.71 21.94 13.23
N LYS A 206 10.45 20.62 13.07
CA LYS A 206 10.73 19.85 11.86
C LYS A 206 9.97 20.42 10.67
N ASP A 207 8.65 20.58 10.80
CA ASP A 207 7.78 21.06 9.72
C ASP A 207 8.20 22.46 9.27
N ARG A 208 8.52 23.35 10.21
CA ARG A 208 9.05 24.69 9.90
C ARG A 208 10.40 24.67 9.17
N LEU A 209 11.28 23.73 9.52
CA LEU A 209 12.56 23.57 8.83
C LEU A 209 12.33 23.13 7.38
N TYR A 210 11.43 22.17 7.15
CA TYR A 210 11.07 21.73 5.80
C TYR A 210 10.49 22.86 4.97
N GLU A 211 9.52 23.62 5.50
CA GLU A 211 8.95 24.78 4.80
C GLU A 211 10.02 25.80 4.42
N LYS A 212 10.95 26.11 5.32
CA LYS A 212 12.06 27.04 5.04
C LYS A 212 13.02 26.51 3.98
N LEU A 213 13.38 25.22 4.05
CA LEU A 213 14.27 24.59 3.07
C LEU A 213 13.64 24.58 1.68
N MET A 214 12.34 24.25 1.60
CA MET A 214 11.59 24.29 0.35
C MET A 214 11.50 25.71 -0.23
N GLY A 215 11.18 26.71 0.61
CA GLY A 215 11.13 28.11 0.17
C GLY A 215 12.50 28.67 -0.28
N GLU A 216 13.58 28.30 0.40
CA GLU A 216 14.95 28.64 -0.05
C GLU A 216 15.31 27.90 -1.35
N MET A 217 14.92 26.63 -1.49
CA MET A 217 15.13 25.86 -2.71
C MET A 217 14.43 26.51 -3.91
N GLU A 218 13.17 26.92 -3.76
CA GLU A 218 12.43 27.67 -4.80
C GLU A 218 13.17 28.94 -5.19
N ARG A 219 13.63 29.73 -4.21
CA ARG A 219 14.42 30.94 -4.46
C ARG A 219 15.74 30.68 -5.18
N VAL A 220 16.45 29.61 -4.83
CA VAL A 220 17.72 29.23 -5.48
C VAL A 220 17.47 28.78 -6.93
N VAL A 221 16.37 28.06 -7.15
CA VAL A 221 15.95 27.62 -8.49
C VAL A 221 15.59 28.81 -9.37
N GLU A 222 14.84 29.78 -8.84
CA GLU A 222 14.48 31.00 -9.57
C GLU A 222 15.70 31.90 -9.88
N GLY A 223 16.68 31.95 -8.97
CA GLY A 223 17.85 32.82 -9.11
C GLY A 223 19.02 32.24 -9.90
N CYS A 224 19.24 30.93 -9.81
CA CYS A 224 20.45 30.27 -10.36
C CYS A 224 20.14 29.06 -11.26
N GLY A 225 18.88 28.60 -11.33
CA GLY A 225 18.48 27.42 -12.11
C GLY A 225 18.94 26.09 -11.52
N GLU A 226 19.56 26.10 -10.34
CA GLU A 226 20.14 24.93 -9.70
C GLU A 226 19.21 24.39 -8.60
N ARG A 227 18.83 23.11 -8.69
CA ARG A 227 17.97 22.42 -7.69
C ARG A 227 18.80 21.74 -6.60
N VAL A 228 19.83 22.41 -6.08
CA VAL A 228 20.73 21.80 -5.09
C VAL A 228 20.68 22.61 -3.79
N ILE A 229 20.19 21.98 -2.73
CA ILE A 229 20.27 22.53 -1.38
C ILE A 229 21.70 22.34 -0.87
N SER A 230 22.45 23.42 -0.77
CA SER A 230 23.81 23.39 -0.23
C SER A 230 23.81 23.37 1.30
N GLY A 231 24.90 22.87 1.89
CA GLY A 231 25.07 22.90 3.34
C GLY A 231 25.05 24.32 3.95
N ASP A 232 25.35 25.36 3.16
CA ASP A 232 25.24 26.75 3.59
C ASP A 232 23.78 27.22 3.72
N VAL A 233 22.90 26.75 2.83
CA VAL A 233 21.46 27.01 2.92
C VAL A 233 20.89 26.38 4.20
N VAL A 234 21.22 25.11 4.46
CA VAL A 234 20.78 24.41 5.66
C VAL A 234 21.26 25.12 6.94
N ARG A 235 22.54 25.52 7.00
CA ARG A 235 23.08 26.27 8.14
C ARG A 235 22.36 27.60 8.36
N ARG A 236 22.04 28.32 7.28
CA ARG A 236 21.30 29.59 7.37
C ARG A 236 19.88 29.37 7.92
N CYS A 237 19.15 28.39 7.38
CA CYS A 237 17.80 28.05 7.85
C CYS A 237 17.80 27.69 9.34
N LEU A 238 18.76 26.87 9.78
CA LEU A 238 18.90 26.48 11.19
C LEU A 238 19.24 27.67 12.10
N SER A 239 20.13 28.57 11.67
CA SER A 239 20.47 29.77 12.45
C SER A 239 19.28 30.69 12.62
N GLU A 240 18.52 30.94 11.56
CA GLU A 240 17.32 31.79 11.62
C GLU A 240 16.19 31.17 12.46
N MET A 241 16.09 29.84 12.49
CA MET A 241 15.16 29.16 13.39
C MET A 241 15.58 29.27 14.85
N GLY A 242 16.89 29.21 15.13
CA GLY A 242 17.43 29.37 16.47
C GLY A 242 17.27 30.79 17.04
N GLU A 243 17.15 31.81 16.19
CA GLU A 243 16.86 33.19 16.59
C GLU A 243 15.36 33.48 16.78
N ALA A 244 14.48 32.59 16.31
CA ALA A 244 13.02 32.73 16.38
C ALA A 244 12.36 31.96 17.55
N LEU A 245 13.16 31.27 18.37
CA LEU A 245 12.76 30.56 19.60
C LEU A 245 13.15 31.36 20.84
#